data_AF-A0ABD0JZ47-F1
#
_entry.id   AF-A0ABD0JZ47-F1
#
_cell.length_a   1.000
_cell.length_b   1.000
_cell.length_c   1.000
_cell.angle_alpha   90.00
_cell.angle_beta   90.00
_cell.angle_gamma   90.00
#
_symmetry.space_group_name_H-M   'P 1'
#
loop_
_entity.id
_entity.type
_entity.pdbx_description
1 polymer ?
#
loop_
_entity_poly.entity_id
_entity_poly.type
_entity_poly.pdbx_seq_one_letter_code
_entity_poly.pdbx_strand_id
1 'polypeptide(L)'
;GGSLPMPGLTELPHCPVCLERMEESVDGVLTVLCNHSFHMSCLAQWGDTTCPVCRYCQTPEEVPDQRCMECGSQESLWICLICGSVGCGRYVGLHAYRHFQETNHTYAMQLGSNRVWDYAGDNYVHRLAQNKSDGKLVQVDEGGNVVQEEKLDSITLEYTYLLTTQLESQRRYFEEKIIEATEDANRRVIELEDQLKEERDDKHKMVERLSEVTKEKHVLDKKCSQLQGRLSKVLGELQEERDINKSLLENQQLWQKRVTSLETTVKDLSESKDKEISELRDQLRDVMFYLEAQDKLANTADVSQEEIQDGQVIVGAAASSPSSSARRGRKKRK
;
A
#
# COMPACT_ATOMS: atom_id res chain seq x y z
N GLY A 1 -47.01 -20.29 28.42
CA GLY A 1 -46.48 -21.14 27.34
C GLY A 1 -46.58 -20.36 26.07
N GLY A 2 -45.45 -19.96 25.50
CA GLY A 2 -45.40 -19.29 24.20
C GLY A 2 -44.46 -20.11 23.32
N SER A 3 -45.04 -20.89 22.41
CA SER A 3 -44.29 -21.50 21.32
C SER A 3 -43.98 -20.43 20.27
N LEU A 4 -42.76 -20.43 19.75
CA LEU A 4 -42.39 -19.60 18.61
C LEU A 4 -43.18 -20.07 17.37
N PRO A 5 -43.61 -19.15 16.49
CA PRO A 5 -44.39 -19.48 15.31
C PRO A 5 -43.60 -20.38 14.35
N MET A 6 -44.27 -21.41 13.81
CA MET A 6 -43.67 -22.35 12.86
C MET A 6 -43.33 -21.62 11.54
N PRO A 7 -42.11 -21.80 10.99
CA PRO A 7 -41.75 -21.20 9.72
C PRO A 7 -42.70 -21.66 8.60
N GLY A 8 -43.37 -20.70 7.95
CA GLY A 8 -44.27 -20.93 6.81
C GLY A 8 -45.77 -20.88 7.12
N LEU A 9 -46.19 -20.61 8.37
CA LEU A 9 -47.61 -20.46 8.73
C LEU A 9 -47.85 -19.14 9.47
N THR A 10 -48.70 -18.28 8.90
CA THR A 10 -49.17 -17.05 9.55
C THR A 10 -50.46 -17.36 10.30
N GLU A 11 -50.48 -17.17 11.63
CA GLU A 11 -51.74 -17.29 12.38
C GLU A 11 -52.68 -16.14 12.01
N LEU A 12 -53.87 -16.47 11.48
CA LEU A 12 -54.89 -15.51 11.11
C LEU A 12 -55.67 -15.02 12.35
N PRO A 13 -55.99 -13.72 12.46
CA PRO A 13 -56.71 -13.19 13.60
C PRO A 13 -58.18 -13.68 13.65
N HIS A 14 -58.81 -13.61 14.83
CA HIS A 14 -60.22 -13.97 15.04
C HIS A 14 -61.12 -12.75 14.92
N CYS A 15 -62.31 -12.91 14.36
CA CYS A 15 -63.29 -11.83 14.23
C CYS A 15 -63.84 -11.44 15.61
N PRO A 16 -63.82 -10.16 16.01
CA PRO A 16 -64.34 -9.74 17.33
C PRO A 16 -65.85 -9.88 17.50
N VAL A 17 -66.61 -10.13 16.43
CA VAL A 17 -68.07 -10.22 16.45
C VAL A 17 -68.55 -11.66 16.63
N CYS A 18 -68.04 -12.61 15.83
CA CYS A 18 -68.42 -14.03 15.91
C CYS A 18 -67.37 -14.91 16.61
N LEU A 19 -66.16 -14.39 16.86
CA LEU A 19 -65.01 -15.11 17.45
C LEU A 19 -64.42 -16.23 16.58
N GLU A 20 -64.83 -16.34 15.31
CA GLU A 20 -64.30 -17.31 14.36
C GLU A 20 -63.04 -16.79 13.64
N ARG A 21 -62.25 -17.70 13.06
CA ARG A 21 -61.03 -17.36 12.31
C ARG A 21 -61.37 -16.57 11.04
N MET A 22 -60.62 -15.51 10.79
CA MET A 22 -60.77 -14.68 9.59
C MET A 22 -60.03 -15.32 8.41
N GLU A 23 -60.62 -16.34 7.81
CA GLU A 23 -60.13 -16.96 6.57
C GLU A 23 -60.63 -16.19 5.34
N GLU A 24 -59.69 -15.77 4.48
CA GLU A 24 -59.96 -14.97 3.29
C GLU A 24 -60.79 -15.72 2.24
N SER A 25 -60.80 -17.05 2.29
CA SER A 25 -61.43 -17.92 1.29
C SER A 25 -62.94 -18.14 1.44
N VAL A 26 -63.57 -17.75 2.56
CA VAL A 26 -64.96 -18.15 2.86
C VAL A 26 -65.93 -16.97 3.01
N ASP A 27 -65.61 -15.95 3.82
CA ASP A 27 -66.60 -14.93 4.21
C ASP A 27 -66.22 -13.47 3.91
N GLY A 28 -65.06 -13.25 3.27
CA GLY A 28 -64.54 -11.91 2.98
C GLY A 28 -64.19 -11.12 4.25
N VAL A 29 -62.91 -10.82 4.44
CA VAL A 29 -62.46 -10.05 5.60
C VAL A 29 -62.42 -8.57 5.25
N LEU A 30 -63.14 -7.75 6.00
CA LEU A 30 -63.16 -6.30 5.83
C LEU A 30 -62.44 -5.62 6.99
N THR A 31 -61.39 -4.88 6.67
CA THR A 31 -60.71 -4.01 7.64
C THR A 31 -61.23 -2.59 7.48
N VAL A 32 -61.74 -2.04 8.57
CA VAL A 32 -62.32 -0.71 8.62
C VAL A 32 -61.29 0.37 9.00
N LEU A 33 -61.60 1.66 8.82
CA LEU A 33 -60.63 2.77 8.93
C LEU A 33 -59.83 2.85 10.26
N CYS A 34 -60.38 2.36 11.36
CA CYS A 34 -59.70 2.27 12.65
C CYS A 34 -58.78 1.02 12.78
N ASN A 35 -58.51 0.35 11.67
CA ASN A 35 -57.69 -0.85 11.56
C ASN A 35 -58.19 -2.07 12.36
N HIS A 36 -59.51 -2.18 12.54
CA HIS A 36 -60.15 -3.38 13.06
C HIS A 36 -60.72 -4.21 11.91
N SER A 37 -60.59 -5.53 11.99
CA SER A 37 -61.02 -6.44 10.93
C SER A 37 -62.21 -7.29 11.37
N PHE A 38 -63.15 -7.47 10.46
CA PHE A 38 -64.39 -8.22 10.68
C PHE A 38 -64.71 -9.07 9.47
N HIS A 39 -65.49 -10.14 9.65
CA HIS A 39 -66.18 -10.74 8.49
C HIS A 39 -67.20 -9.75 7.94
N MET A 40 -67.33 -9.72 6.61
CA MET A 40 -68.24 -8.80 5.93
C MET A 40 -69.70 -8.99 6.39
N SER A 41 -70.11 -10.24 6.60
CA SER A 41 -71.43 -10.61 7.13
C SER A 41 -71.66 -10.09 8.56
N CYS A 42 -70.65 -10.19 9.42
CA CYS A 42 -70.70 -9.73 10.80
C CYS A 42 -70.81 -8.20 10.90
N LEU A 43 -70.08 -7.46 10.07
CA LEU A 43 -70.19 -6.00 10.06
C LEU A 43 -71.52 -5.54 9.43
N ALA A 44 -72.02 -6.23 8.40
CA ALA A 44 -73.30 -5.89 7.79
C ALA A 44 -74.48 -6.00 8.77
N GLN A 45 -74.46 -6.99 9.68
CA GLN A 45 -75.48 -7.17 10.71
C GLN A 45 -75.42 -6.13 11.83
N TRP A 46 -74.29 -5.43 12.00
CA TRP A 46 -74.12 -4.41 13.03
C TRP A 46 -75.02 -3.18 12.82
N GLY A 47 -75.38 -2.88 11.57
CA GLY A 47 -76.40 -1.88 11.21
C GLY A 47 -76.02 -0.41 11.42
N ASP A 48 -74.93 -0.12 12.16
CA ASP A 48 -74.39 1.22 12.38
C ASP A 48 -73.09 1.44 11.59
N THR A 49 -72.79 2.70 11.26
CA THR A 49 -71.53 3.12 10.61
C THR A 49 -70.38 3.26 11.60
N THR A 50 -70.52 2.74 12.83
CA THR A 50 -69.46 2.76 13.84
C THR A 50 -68.75 1.41 13.93
N CYS A 51 -67.46 1.43 14.25
CA CYS A 51 -66.71 0.20 14.49
C CYS A 51 -67.26 -0.53 15.75
N PRO A 52 -67.58 -1.84 15.68
CA PRO A 52 -68.03 -2.61 16.85
C PRO A 52 -67.03 -2.63 18.02
N VAL A 53 -65.73 -2.48 17.73
CA VAL A 53 -64.67 -2.56 18.75
C VAL A 53 -64.43 -1.21 19.41
N CYS A 54 -64.20 -0.16 18.62
CA CYS A 54 -63.79 1.15 19.17
C CYS A 54 -64.81 2.26 18.97
N ARG A 55 -65.98 1.97 18.37
CA ARG A 55 -67.04 2.94 18.02
C ARG A 55 -66.60 4.09 17.12
N TYR A 56 -65.43 3.98 16.49
CA TYR A 56 -64.97 4.96 15.51
C TYR A 56 -65.94 5.04 14.33
N CYS A 57 -66.43 6.25 14.04
CA CYS A 57 -67.35 6.50 12.94
C CYS A 57 -66.63 6.35 11.60
N GLN A 58 -67.11 5.43 10.75
CA GLN A 58 -66.53 5.12 9.44
C GLN A 58 -66.69 6.26 8.43
N THR A 59 -67.68 7.12 8.64
CA THR A 59 -68.01 8.22 7.73
C THR A 59 -67.88 9.55 8.46
N PRO A 60 -67.01 10.47 8.01
CA PRO A 60 -66.96 11.81 8.55
C PRO A 60 -68.32 12.48 8.35
N GLU A 61 -68.96 12.92 9.43
CA GLU A 61 -70.15 13.77 9.36
C GLU A 61 -69.78 15.09 8.65
N GLU A 62 -70.74 15.71 7.95
CA GLU A 62 -70.51 17.02 7.32
C GLU A 62 -70.30 18.08 8.41
N VAL A 63 -69.04 18.37 8.72
CA VAL A 63 -68.69 19.42 9.68
C VAL A 63 -68.64 20.76 8.92
N PRO A 64 -69.29 21.84 9.39
CA PRO A 64 -69.44 23.10 8.64
C PRO A 64 -68.15 23.83 8.25
N ASP A 65 -66.99 23.38 8.71
CA ASP A 65 -65.69 24.03 8.48
C ASP A 65 -64.70 23.16 7.68
N GLN A 66 -65.19 22.13 6.98
CA GLN A 66 -64.36 21.36 6.05
C GLN A 66 -63.92 22.25 4.88
N ARG A 67 -62.60 22.29 4.64
CA ARG A 67 -61.96 23.13 3.61
C ARG A 67 -60.87 22.33 2.92
N CYS A 68 -60.59 22.68 1.68
CA CYS A 68 -59.42 22.17 0.96
C CYS A 68 -58.14 22.60 1.69
N MET A 69 -57.24 21.65 1.95
CA MET A 69 -56.00 21.89 2.70
C MET A 69 -55.01 22.80 1.96
N GLU A 70 -55.13 22.91 0.64
CA GLU A 70 -54.24 23.73 -0.20
C GLU A 70 -54.78 25.14 -0.44
N CYS A 71 -56.05 25.30 -0.82
CA CYS A 71 -56.63 26.60 -1.21
C CYS A 71 -57.75 27.12 -0.31
N GLY A 72 -58.17 26.37 0.70
CA GLY A 72 -59.23 26.78 1.62
C GLY A 72 -60.65 26.79 1.04
N SER A 73 -60.85 26.35 -0.22
CA SER A 73 -62.18 26.21 -0.82
C SER A 73 -63.07 25.29 0.01
N GLN A 74 -64.37 25.55 0.04
CA GLN A 74 -65.38 24.71 0.69
C GLN A 74 -66.22 23.91 -0.31
N GLU A 75 -65.92 24.04 -1.61
CA GLU A 75 -66.72 23.45 -2.67
C GLU A 75 -66.11 22.15 -3.20
N SER A 76 -66.96 21.16 -3.45
CA SER A 76 -66.59 19.86 -4.04
C SER A 76 -65.34 19.27 -3.37
N LEU A 77 -65.43 19.00 -2.07
CA LEU A 77 -64.30 18.46 -1.30
C LEU A 77 -64.23 16.94 -1.42
N TRP A 78 -63.01 16.44 -1.51
CA TRP A 78 -62.69 15.02 -1.63
C TRP A 78 -61.65 14.65 -0.58
N ILE A 79 -61.94 13.61 0.19
CA ILE A 79 -61.02 13.06 1.19
C ILE A 79 -60.31 11.83 0.62
N CYS A 80 -58.99 11.82 0.68
CA CYS A 80 -58.19 10.66 0.32
C CYS A 80 -58.44 9.53 1.32
N LEU A 81 -58.79 8.33 0.84
CA LEU A 81 -59.07 7.18 1.71
C LEU A 81 -57.80 6.51 2.27
N ILE A 82 -56.63 6.86 1.74
CA ILE A 82 -55.35 6.27 2.16
C ILE A 82 -54.69 7.10 3.27
N CYS A 83 -54.76 8.44 3.19
CA CYS A 83 -54.10 9.31 4.17
C CYS A 83 -54.99 10.41 4.79
N GLY A 84 -56.25 10.53 4.38
CA GLY A 84 -57.18 11.51 4.94
C GLY A 84 -56.96 12.96 4.48
N SER A 85 -56.10 13.22 3.48
CA SER A 85 -55.95 14.57 2.92
C SER A 85 -57.23 15.04 2.25
N VAL A 86 -57.61 16.31 2.43
CA VAL A 86 -58.82 16.89 1.85
C VAL A 86 -58.46 17.88 0.74
N GLY A 87 -58.81 17.54 -0.49
CA GLY A 87 -58.57 18.35 -1.68
C GLY A 87 -59.87 18.79 -2.34
N CYS A 88 -59.87 19.95 -3.02
CA CYS A 88 -60.99 20.34 -3.87
C CYS A 88 -60.98 19.57 -5.20
N GLY A 89 -62.16 19.38 -5.77
CA GLY A 89 -62.38 18.56 -6.96
C GLY A 89 -61.84 19.13 -8.26
N ARG A 90 -62.06 18.39 -9.35
CA ARG A 90 -61.50 18.66 -10.69
C ARG A 90 -61.91 20.03 -11.26
N TYR A 91 -63.12 20.48 -10.95
CA TYR A 91 -63.67 21.75 -11.47
C TYR A 91 -63.40 22.96 -10.57
N VAL A 92 -62.61 22.79 -9.50
CA VAL A 92 -62.28 23.86 -8.56
C VAL A 92 -60.79 24.20 -8.67
N GLY A 93 -59.94 23.41 -8.02
CA GLY A 93 -58.48 23.63 -7.98
C GLY A 93 -57.65 22.37 -8.26
N LEU A 94 -58.31 21.23 -8.51
CA LEU A 94 -57.67 19.94 -8.78
C LEU A 94 -56.74 19.43 -7.67
N HIS A 95 -56.81 19.96 -6.46
CA HIS A 95 -55.93 19.58 -5.35
C HIS A 95 -56.07 18.10 -4.95
N ALA A 96 -57.27 17.53 -5.05
CA ALA A 96 -57.45 16.08 -4.82
C ALA A 96 -56.73 15.22 -5.89
N TYR A 97 -56.63 15.71 -7.12
CA TYR A 97 -55.90 15.02 -8.20
C TYR A 97 -54.39 15.23 -8.11
N ARG A 98 -53.93 16.44 -7.74
CA ARG A 98 -52.50 16.68 -7.48
C ARG A 98 -52.00 15.82 -6.34
N HIS A 99 -52.78 15.71 -5.25
CA HIS A 99 -52.49 14.79 -4.15
C HIS A 99 -52.26 13.36 -4.66
N PHE A 100 -53.12 12.86 -5.55
CA PHE A 100 -52.92 11.56 -6.18
C PHE A 100 -51.61 11.48 -6.97
N GLN A 101 -51.28 12.49 -7.79
CA GLN A 101 -50.05 12.49 -8.59
C GLN A 101 -48.78 12.49 -7.73
N GLU A 102 -48.81 13.16 -6.58
CA GLU A 102 -47.65 13.30 -5.70
C GLU A 102 -47.45 12.07 -4.80
N THR A 103 -48.54 11.50 -4.28
CA THR A 103 -48.45 10.41 -3.29
C THR A 103 -48.83 9.04 -3.82
N ASN A 104 -49.29 8.94 -5.07
CA ASN A 104 -49.91 7.74 -5.66
C ASN A 104 -51.07 7.18 -4.82
N HIS A 105 -51.81 8.04 -4.11
CA HIS A 105 -53.01 7.62 -3.41
C HIS A 105 -54.21 7.60 -4.36
N THR A 106 -54.58 6.41 -4.81
CA THR A 106 -55.51 6.20 -5.93
C THR A 106 -56.97 6.48 -5.60
N TYR A 107 -57.38 6.37 -4.32
CA TYR A 107 -58.79 6.46 -3.94
C TYR A 107 -59.13 7.71 -3.13
N ALA A 108 -60.17 8.42 -3.56
CA ALA A 108 -60.74 9.55 -2.83
C ALA A 108 -62.26 9.50 -2.81
N MET A 109 -62.87 9.88 -1.68
CA MET A 109 -64.31 9.93 -1.47
C MET A 109 -64.80 11.37 -1.42
N GLN A 110 -65.92 11.66 -2.07
CA GLN A 110 -66.53 12.99 -2.01
C GLN A 110 -67.13 13.23 -0.62
N LEU A 111 -66.75 14.30 0.07
CA LEU A 111 -67.36 14.66 1.37
C LEU A 111 -68.85 14.98 1.16
N GLY A 112 -69.71 14.44 2.02
CA GLY A 112 -71.16 14.55 1.92
C GLY A 112 -71.85 13.49 1.05
N SER A 113 -71.09 12.61 0.38
CA SER A 113 -71.69 11.48 -0.35
C SER A 113 -70.84 10.22 -0.26
N ASN A 114 -71.45 9.04 -0.38
CA ASN A 114 -70.71 7.78 -0.39
C ASN A 114 -70.11 7.45 -1.77
N ARG A 115 -69.75 8.46 -2.56
CA ARG A 115 -69.15 8.28 -3.89
C ARG A 115 -67.63 8.26 -3.78
N VAL A 116 -67.03 7.16 -4.22
CA VAL A 116 -65.58 6.96 -4.26
C VAL A 116 -65.11 7.02 -5.70
N TRP A 117 -64.09 7.81 -5.95
CA TRP A 117 -63.41 7.95 -7.23
C TRP A 117 -62.09 7.18 -7.20
N ASP A 118 -61.82 6.40 -8.24
CA ASP A 118 -60.52 5.80 -8.51
C ASP A 118 -59.77 6.66 -9.55
N TYR A 119 -58.67 7.26 -9.12
CA TYR A 119 -57.81 8.06 -9.99
C TYR A 119 -56.92 7.23 -10.93
N ALA A 120 -56.60 5.98 -10.58
CA ALA A 120 -55.81 5.12 -11.45
C ALA A 120 -56.67 4.52 -12.57
N GLY A 121 -57.88 4.07 -12.24
CA GLY A 121 -58.85 3.54 -13.20
C GLY A 121 -59.73 4.60 -13.90
N ASP A 122 -59.65 5.87 -13.47
CA ASP A 122 -60.46 7.00 -13.96
C ASP A 122 -61.97 6.72 -14.01
N ASN A 123 -62.51 6.07 -12.98
CA ASN A 123 -63.93 5.71 -12.87
C ASN A 123 -64.44 5.80 -11.42
N TYR A 124 -65.77 5.79 -11.27
CA TYR A 124 -66.39 5.64 -9.94
C TYR A 124 -66.31 4.19 -9.48
N VAL A 125 -65.92 3.98 -8.23
CA VAL A 125 -65.95 2.65 -7.62
C VAL A 125 -67.41 2.29 -7.35
N HIS A 126 -67.94 1.33 -8.12
CA HIS A 126 -69.30 0.81 -7.92
C HIS A 126 -69.33 -0.15 -6.74
N ARG A 127 -70.36 -0.03 -5.90
CA ARG A 127 -70.64 -0.99 -4.83
C ARG A 127 -71.11 -2.30 -5.47
N LEU A 128 -70.38 -3.39 -5.26
CA LEU A 128 -70.87 -4.74 -5.54
C LEU A 128 -72.19 -4.93 -4.75
N ALA A 129 -73.31 -5.08 -5.46
CA ALA A 129 -74.59 -5.33 -4.84
C ALA A 129 -74.74 -6.82 -4.56
N GLN A 130 -75.12 -7.16 -3.32
CA GLN A 130 -75.38 -8.53 -2.93
C GLN A 130 -76.78 -8.93 -3.39
N ASN A 131 -76.89 -9.99 -4.19
CA ASN A 131 -78.18 -10.46 -4.66
C ASN A 131 -78.97 -11.07 -3.48
N LYS A 132 -80.20 -10.59 -3.23
CA LYS A 132 -80.98 -10.93 -2.01
C LYS A 132 -81.35 -12.40 -1.88
N SER A 133 -81.24 -13.19 -2.95
CA SER A 133 -81.61 -14.61 -2.96
C SER A 133 -80.45 -15.58 -2.73
N ASP A 134 -79.20 -15.19 -3.02
CA ASP A 134 -78.09 -16.15 -3.14
C ASP A 134 -76.75 -15.65 -2.59
N GLY A 135 -76.67 -14.40 -2.09
CA GLY A 135 -75.47 -13.88 -1.44
C GLY A 135 -74.26 -13.63 -2.36
N LYS A 136 -74.29 -14.10 -3.61
CA LYS A 136 -73.24 -13.89 -4.63
C LYS A 136 -73.11 -12.41 -4.99
N LEU A 137 -71.89 -11.88 -4.95
CA LEU A 137 -71.56 -10.51 -5.36
C LEU A 137 -71.56 -10.47 -6.90
N VAL A 138 -72.45 -9.68 -7.50
CA VAL A 138 -72.56 -9.55 -8.96
C VAL A 138 -72.42 -8.10 -9.38
N GLN A 139 -71.70 -7.86 -10.47
CA GLN A 139 -71.53 -6.54 -11.07
C GLN A 139 -72.81 -6.19 -11.85
N VAL A 140 -73.50 -5.13 -11.44
CA VAL A 140 -74.71 -4.62 -12.09
C VAL A 140 -74.39 -3.33 -12.84
N ASP A 141 -74.91 -3.21 -14.05
CA ASP A 141 -74.86 -1.97 -14.84
C ASP A 141 -75.81 -0.89 -14.28
N GLU A 142 -75.75 0.34 -14.82
CA GLU A 142 -76.59 1.48 -14.39
C GLU A 142 -78.11 1.24 -14.52
N GLY A 143 -78.53 0.14 -15.18
CA GLY A 143 -79.92 -0.27 -15.37
C GLY A 143 -80.36 -1.47 -14.52
N GLY A 144 -79.48 -2.05 -13.70
CA GLY A 144 -79.80 -3.22 -12.88
C GLY A 144 -79.91 -4.54 -13.65
N ASN A 145 -79.36 -4.61 -14.86
CA ASN A 145 -79.29 -5.86 -15.63
C ASN A 145 -78.02 -6.64 -15.29
N VAL A 146 -78.16 -7.97 -15.23
CA VAL A 146 -77.03 -8.90 -15.11
C VAL A 146 -76.33 -8.96 -16.47
N VAL A 147 -75.06 -8.56 -16.50
CA VAL A 147 -74.22 -8.60 -17.71
C VAL A 147 -74.04 -10.06 -18.16
N GLN A 148 -74.10 -10.34 -19.47
CA GLN A 148 -73.90 -11.69 -20.02
C GLN A 148 -72.47 -12.20 -19.74
N GLU A 149 -72.30 -12.92 -18.62
CA GLU A 149 -71.04 -13.45 -18.07
C GLU A 149 -70.32 -14.42 -19.04
N GLU A 150 -71.01 -15.36 -19.70
CA GLU A 150 -70.34 -16.49 -20.37
C GLU A 150 -69.36 -16.13 -21.50
N LYS A 151 -69.67 -15.12 -22.30
CA LYS A 151 -68.75 -14.65 -23.37
C LYS A 151 -67.60 -13.82 -22.79
N LEU A 152 -67.87 -13.06 -21.73
CA LEU A 152 -66.83 -12.31 -21.02
C LEU A 152 -65.88 -13.27 -20.31
N ASP A 153 -66.39 -14.32 -19.67
CA ASP A 153 -65.62 -15.38 -19.01
C ASP A 153 -64.76 -16.17 -20.00
N SER A 154 -65.29 -16.44 -21.20
CA SER A 154 -64.49 -17.05 -22.27
C SER A 154 -63.35 -16.13 -22.73
N ILE A 155 -63.61 -14.83 -22.89
CA ILE A 155 -62.59 -13.86 -23.31
C ILE A 155 -61.56 -13.62 -22.20
N THR A 156 -61.98 -13.56 -20.93
CA THR A 156 -61.07 -13.40 -19.79
C THR A 156 -60.20 -14.64 -19.61
N LEU A 157 -60.71 -15.85 -19.86
CA LEU A 157 -59.92 -17.08 -19.83
C LEU A 157 -58.85 -17.08 -20.92
N GLU A 158 -59.20 -16.72 -22.16
CA GLU A 158 -58.25 -16.61 -23.28
C GLU A 158 -57.18 -15.54 -23.01
N TYR A 159 -57.59 -14.38 -22.49
CA TYR A 159 -56.67 -13.33 -22.09
C TYR A 159 -55.74 -13.78 -20.96
N THR A 160 -56.27 -14.50 -19.97
CA THR A 160 -55.49 -15.07 -18.87
C THR A 160 -54.49 -16.11 -19.37
N TYR A 161 -54.89 -16.98 -20.30
CA TYR A 161 -54.00 -17.94 -20.93
C TYR A 161 -52.88 -17.27 -21.73
N LEU A 162 -53.21 -16.23 -22.50
CA LEU A 162 -52.21 -15.45 -23.24
C LEU A 162 -51.23 -14.75 -22.30
N LEU A 163 -51.74 -14.11 -21.25
CA LEU A 163 -50.93 -13.41 -20.25
C LEU A 163 -50.03 -14.37 -19.49
N THR A 164 -50.55 -15.51 -19.02
CA THR A 164 -49.76 -16.54 -18.32
C THR A 164 -48.68 -17.12 -19.23
N THR A 165 -49.01 -17.43 -20.48
CA THR A 165 -48.03 -17.89 -21.48
C THR A 165 -46.92 -16.86 -21.72
N GLN A 166 -47.28 -15.57 -21.78
CA GLN A 166 -46.32 -14.49 -21.97
C GLN A 166 -45.45 -14.25 -20.72
N LEU A 167 -46.03 -14.33 -19.52
CA LEU A 167 -45.27 -14.21 -18.28
C LEU A 167 -44.34 -15.41 -18.08
N GLU A 168 -44.76 -16.61 -18.44
CA GLU A 168 -43.89 -17.80 -18.43
C GLU A 168 -42.74 -17.67 -19.42
N SER A 169 -42.98 -17.15 -20.63
CA SER A 169 -41.92 -16.96 -21.62
C SER A 169 -40.89 -15.92 -21.17
N GLN A 170 -41.35 -14.80 -20.60
CA GLN A 170 -40.47 -13.79 -20.01
C GLN A 170 -39.69 -14.33 -18.81
N ARG A 171 -40.37 -15.08 -17.93
CA ARG A 171 -39.72 -15.72 -16.77
C ARG A 171 -38.59 -16.64 -17.23
N ARG A 172 -38.85 -17.55 -18.18
CA ARG A 172 -37.83 -18.46 -18.72
C ARG A 172 -36.66 -17.70 -19.35
N TYR A 173 -36.93 -16.65 -20.13
CA TYR A 173 -35.90 -15.81 -20.75
C TYR A 173 -34.98 -15.15 -19.70
N PHE A 174 -35.55 -14.56 -18.66
CA PHE A 174 -34.75 -13.92 -17.62
C PHE A 174 -34.07 -14.93 -16.69
N GLU A 175 -34.68 -16.07 -16.39
CA GLU A 175 -34.03 -17.18 -15.68
C GLU A 175 -32.80 -17.67 -16.44
N GLU A 176 -32.90 -17.87 -17.75
CA GLU A 176 -31.78 -18.27 -18.61
C GLU A 176 -30.68 -17.19 -18.64
N LYS A 177 -31.05 -15.92 -18.79
CA LYS A 177 -30.09 -14.79 -18.74
C LYS A 177 -29.36 -14.69 -17.40
N ILE A 178 -30.05 -14.96 -16.30
CA ILE A 178 -29.44 -14.97 -14.96
C ILE A 178 -28.47 -16.15 -14.84
N ILE A 179 -28.84 -17.33 -15.36
CA ILE A 179 -27.96 -18.50 -15.36
C ILE A 179 -26.69 -18.22 -16.18
N GLU A 180 -26.82 -17.73 -17.41
CA GLU A 180 -25.67 -17.36 -18.26
C GLU A 180 -24.74 -16.37 -17.56
N ALA A 181 -25.30 -15.29 -16.99
CA ALA A 181 -24.51 -14.28 -16.28
C ALA A 181 -23.83 -14.85 -15.03
N THR A 182 -24.50 -15.76 -14.32
CA THR A 182 -23.95 -16.42 -13.12
C THR A 182 -22.84 -17.39 -13.49
N GLU A 183 -23.00 -18.16 -14.56
CA GLU A 183 -21.97 -19.08 -15.07
C GLU A 183 -20.71 -18.33 -15.53
N ASP A 184 -20.88 -17.22 -16.25
CA ASP A 184 -19.76 -16.39 -16.68
C ASP A 184 -19.04 -15.71 -15.52
N ALA A 185 -19.80 -15.22 -14.52
CA ALA A 185 -19.22 -14.69 -13.30
C ALA A 185 -18.42 -15.78 -12.54
N ASN A 186 -18.99 -16.98 -12.39
CA ASN A 186 -18.32 -18.11 -11.74
C ASN A 186 -17.05 -18.53 -12.49
N ARG A 187 -17.11 -18.61 -13.82
CA ARG A 187 -15.95 -18.92 -14.67
C ARG A 187 -14.83 -17.89 -14.44
N ARG A 188 -15.19 -16.61 -14.37
CA ARG A 188 -14.22 -15.54 -14.12
C ARG A 188 -13.62 -15.59 -12.73
N VAL A 189 -14.43 -15.94 -11.71
CA VAL A 189 -13.94 -16.17 -10.35
C VAL A 189 -12.92 -17.30 -10.32
N ILE A 190 -13.21 -18.44 -10.96
CA ILE A 190 -12.28 -19.59 -11.03
C ILE A 190 -10.97 -19.20 -11.72
N GLU A 191 -11.04 -18.51 -12.87
CA GLU A 191 -9.85 -18.02 -13.58
C GLU A 191 -8.99 -17.10 -12.71
N LEU A 192 -9.62 -16.17 -11.99
CA LEU A 192 -8.91 -15.25 -11.08
C LEU A 192 -8.32 -15.98 -9.87
N GLU A 193 -9.02 -16.98 -9.34
CA GLU A 193 -8.51 -17.82 -8.24
C GLU A 193 -7.28 -18.62 -8.66
N ASP A 194 -7.26 -19.17 -9.88
CA ASP A 194 -6.12 -19.92 -10.38
C ASP A 194 -4.92 -19.01 -10.70
N GLN A 195 -5.15 -17.84 -11.29
CA GLN A 195 -4.11 -16.81 -11.45
C GLN A 195 -3.54 -16.37 -10.10
N LEU A 196 -4.39 -16.19 -9.09
CA LEU A 196 -3.96 -15.80 -7.75
C LEU A 196 -3.12 -16.91 -7.08
N LYS A 197 -3.42 -18.19 -7.34
CA LYS A 197 -2.60 -19.31 -6.85
C LYS A 197 -1.23 -19.32 -7.53
N GLU A 198 -1.18 -19.18 -8.85
CA GLU A 198 0.07 -19.14 -9.62
C GLU A 198 0.99 -18.00 -9.16
N GLU A 199 0.45 -16.78 -9.04
CA GLU A 199 1.18 -15.61 -8.53
C GLU A 199 1.66 -15.80 -7.07
N ARG A 200 0.88 -16.48 -6.23
CA ARG A 200 1.30 -16.81 -4.86
C ARG A 200 2.47 -17.79 -4.84
N ASP A 201 2.42 -18.83 -5.67
CA ASP A 201 3.49 -19.83 -5.76
C ASP A 201 4.77 -19.20 -6.31
N ASP A 202 4.66 -18.34 -7.32
CA ASP A 202 5.81 -17.61 -7.86
C ASP A 202 6.38 -16.62 -6.86
N LYS A 203 5.53 -15.89 -6.13
CA LYS A 203 5.98 -15.06 -5.00
C LYS A 203 6.71 -15.89 -3.97
N HIS A 204 6.23 -17.09 -3.63
CA HIS A 204 6.89 -17.96 -2.66
C HIS A 204 8.30 -18.37 -3.14
N LYS A 205 8.42 -18.81 -4.40
CA LYS A 205 9.72 -19.15 -5.03
C LYS A 205 10.67 -17.95 -5.04
N MET A 206 10.17 -16.74 -5.33
CA MET A 206 11.00 -15.53 -5.32
C MET A 206 11.48 -15.17 -3.92
N VAL A 207 10.64 -15.34 -2.89
CA VAL A 207 11.04 -15.13 -1.49
C VAL A 207 12.10 -16.14 -1.05
N GLU A 208 11.97 -17.40 -1.44
CA GLU A 208 12.95 -18.44 -1.15
C GLU A 208 14.31 -18.11 -1.78
N ARG A 209 14.33 -17.78 -3.09
CA ARG A 209 15.55 -17.34 -3.80
C ARG A 209 16.17 -16.08 -3.19
N LEU A 210 15.34 -15.11 -2.78
CA LEU A 210 15.83 -13.91 -2.09
C LEU A 210 16.52 -14.29 -0.78
N SER A 211 15.97 -15.26 -0.03
CA SER A 211 16.58 -15.73 1.22
C SER A 211 17.93 -16.40 1.00
N GLU A 212 18.08 -17.17 -0.08
CA GLU A 212 19.34 -17.83 -0.48
C GLU A 212 20.40 -16.80 -0.86
N VAL A 213 20.06 -15.88 -1.77
CA VAL A 213 20.96 -14.79 -2.19
C VAL A 213 21.36 -13.91 -1.01
N THR A 214 20.45 -13.67 -0.07
CA THR A 214 20.75 -12.89 1.15
C THR A 214 21.75 -13.62 2.05
N LYS A 215 21.63 -14.95 2.20
CA LYS A 215 22.61 -15.76 2.95
C LYS A 215 23.98 -15.74 2.27
N GLU A 216 24.01 -15.92 0.95
CA GLU A 216 25.25 -15.87 0.16
C GLU A 216 25.93 -14.50 0.27
N LYS A 217 25.17 -13.41 0.11
CA LYS A 217 25.65 -12.05 0.33
C LYS A 217 26.27 -11.90 1.71
N HIS A 218 25.61 -12.35 2.77
CA HIS A 218 26.13 -12.22 4.12
C HIS A 218 27.43 -13.01 4.34
N VAL A 219 27.59 -14.17 3.69
CA VAL A 219 28.84 -14.94 3.70
C VAL A 219 29.95 -14.19 2.96
N LEU A 220 29.64 -13.60 1.79
CA LEU A 220 30.58 -12.80 1.02
C LEU A 220 31.01 -11.53 1.77
N ASP A 221 30.08 -10.81 2.40
CA ASP A 221 30.36 -9.62 3.21
C ASP A 221 31.32 -9.95 4.38
N LYS A 222 31.14 -11.10 5.04
CA LYS A 222 32.06 -11.58 6.07
C LYS A 222 33.45 -11.87 5.50
N LYS A 223 33.55 -12.53 4.34
CA LYS A 223 34.83 -12.78 3.66
C LYS A 223 35.53 -11.49 3.26
N CYS A 224 34.80 -10.54 2.68
CA CYS A 224 35.31 -9.22 2.32
C CYS A 224 35.85 -8.49 3.55
N SER A 225 35.10 -8.48 4.66
CA SER A 225 35.53 -7.86 5.92
C SER A 225 36.80 -8.51 6.48
N GLN A 226 36.90 -9.84 6.44
CA GLN A 226 38.11 -10.56 6.85
C GLN A 226 39.32 -10.23 5.97
N LEU A 227 39.15 -10.22 4.64
CA LEU A 227 40.22 -9.86 3.71
C LEU A 227 40.66 -8.42 3.90
N GLN A 228 39.73 -7.49 4.15
CA GLN A 228 40.03 -6.09 4.42
C GLN A 228 40.83 -5.92 5.71
N GLY A 229 40.49 -6.67 6.77
CA GLY A 229 41.29 -6.71 8.00
C GLY A 229 42.71 -7.22 7.78
N ARG A 230 42.88 -8.30 7.00
CA ARG A 230 44.20 -8.84 6.64
C ARG A 230 45.01 -7.87 5.80
N LEU A 231 44.37 -7.22 4.82
CA LEU A 231 45.01 -6.20 3.99
C LEU A 231 45.50 -5.02 4.84
N SER A 232 44.68 -4.53 5.76
CA SER A 232 45.07 -3.46 6.68
C SER A 232 46.26 -3.84 7.55
N LYS A 233 46.32 -5.10 8.02
CA LYS A 233 47.45 -5.59 8.82
C LYS A 233 48.74 -5.64 8.00
N VAL A 234 48.69 -6.24 6.81
CA VAL A 234 49.87 -6.35 5.92
C VAL A 234 50.35 -4.96 5.46
N LEU A 235 49.44 -4.02 5.22
CA LEU A 235 49.80 -2.63 4.91
C LEU A 235 50.51 -1.96 6.09
N GLY A 236 50.07 -2.21 7.33
CA GLY A 236 50.73 -1.75 8.55
C GLY A 236 52.14 -2.32 8.69
N GLU A 237 52.28 -3.64 8.60
CA GLU A 237 53.58 -4.34 8.64
C GLU A 237 54.54 -3.82 7.55
N LEU A 238 54.04 -3.63 6.33
CA LEU A 238 54.84 -3.07 5.23
C LEU A 238 55.31 -1.64 5.52
N GLN A 239 54.48 -0.83 6.17
CA GLN A 239 54.84 0.54 6.54
C GLN A 239 55.89 0.55 7.65
N GLU A 240 55.72 -0.28 8.68
CA GLU A 240 56.71 -0.46 9.75
C GLU A 240 58.07 -0.90 9.19
N GLU A 241 58.09 -1.91 8.32
CA GLU A 241 59.32 -2.36 7.65
C GLU A 241 59.98 -1.27 6.80
N ARG A 242 59.17 -0.46 6.09
CA ARG A 242 59.69 0.69 5.33
C ARG A 242 60.34 1.73 6.25
N ASP A 243 59.71 2.03 7.37
CA ASP A 243 60.21 3.01 8.33
C ASP A 243 61.48 2.51 9.03
N ILE A 244 61.54 1.23 9.40
CA ILE A 244 62.74 0.56 9.91
C ILE A 244 63.87 0.61 8.88
N ASN A 245 63.60 0.21 7.63
CA ASN A 245 64.60 0.20 6.56
C ASN A 245 65.18 1.60 6.32
N LYS A 246 64.32 2.62 6.30
CA LYS A 246 64.73 4.02 6.19
C LYS A 246 65.66 4.43 7.33
N SER A 247 65.29 4.14 8.58
CA SER A 247 66.13 4.47 9.75
C SER A 247 67.48 3.74 9.74
N LEU A 248 67.51 2.48 9.31
CA LEU A 248 68.74 1.69 9.18
C LEU A 248 69.66 2.27 8.10
N LEU A 249 69.12 2.70 6.96
CA LEU A 249 69.89 3.36 5.90
C LEU A 249 70.49 4.68 6.39
N GLU A 250 69.72 5.50 7.09
CA GLU A 250 70.21 6.76 7.68
C GLU A 250 71.33 6.50 8.69
N ASN A 251 71.16 5.50 9.56
CA ASN A 251 72.16 5.10 10.55
C ASN A 251 73.43 4.53 9.88
N GLN A 252 73.28 3.67 8.86
CA GLN A 252 74.38 3.14 8.06
C GLN A 252 75.21 4.28 7.43
N GLN A 253 74.54 5.28 6.85
CA GLN A 253 75.23 6.44 6.27
C GLN A 253 75.98 7.25 7.33
N LEU A 254 75.42 7.40 8.53
CA LEU A 254 76.06 8.12 9.63
C LEU A 254 77.32 7.38 10.12
N TRP A 255 77.25 6.06 10.26
CA TRP A 255 78.42 5.23 10.59
C TRP A 255 79.46 5.24 9.48
N GLN A 256 79.07 5.15 8.21
CA GLN A 256 80.01 5.29 7.09
C GLN A 256 80.75 6.62 7.13
N LYS A 257 80.05 7.74 7.36
CA LYS A 257 80.68 9.05 7.55
C LYS A 257 81.65 9.05 8.73
N ARG A 258 81.26 8.44 9.85
CA ARG A 258 82.12 8.40 11.06
C ARG A 258 83.36 7.54 10.84
N VAL A 259 83.23 6.37 10.23
CA VAL A 259 84.35 5.50 9.86
C VAL A 259 85.30 6.23 8.92
N THR A 260 84.80 6.83 7.84
CA THR A 260 85.66 7.60 6.91
C THR A 260 86.35 8.80 7.57
N SER A 261 85.68 9.49 8.51
CA SER A 261 86.33 10.55 9.30
C SER A 261 87.41 10.02 10.24
N LEU A 262 87.21 8.84 10.84
CA LEU A 262 88.23 8.21 11.69
C LEU A 262 89.40 7.71 10.84
N GLU A 263 89.14 7.05 9.71
CA GLU A 263 90.16 6.61 8.76
C GLU A 263 91.05 7.77 8.27
N THR A 264 90.45 8.91 7.95
CA THR A 264 91.20 10.13 7.57
C THR A 264 92.03 10.65 8.74
N THR A 265 91.47 10.80 9.95
CA THR A 265 92.25 11.24 11.12
C THR A 265 93.40 10.30 11.49
N VAL A 266 93.19 8.98 11.38
CA VAL A 266 94.24 7.98 11.62
C VAL A 266 95.32 8.08 10.56
N LYS A 267 94.95 8.30 9.29
CA LYS A 267 95.91 8.52 8.19
C LYS A 267 96.71 9.80 8.40
N ASP A 268 96.07 10.91 8.76
CA ASP A 268 96.72 12.19 9.00
C ASP A 268 97.69 12.11 10.20
N LEU A 269 97.27 11.44 11.29
CA LEU A 269 98.13 11.18 12.45
C LEU A 269 99.30 10.27 12.10
N SER A 270 99.08 9.20 11.32
CA SER A 270 100.14 8.33 10.80
C SER A 270 101.14 9.13 9.99
N GLU A 271 100.69 9.93 9.01
CA GLU A 271 101.56 10.77 8.18
C GLU A 271 102.32 11.81 9.00
N SER A 272 101.68 12.43 10.00
CA SER A 272 102.34 13.36 10.92
C SER A 272 103.41 12.68 11.77
N LYS A 273 103.13 11.47 12.28
CA LYS A 273 104.08 10.69 13.07
C LYS A 273 105.22 10.17 12.23
N ASP A 274 104.96 9.76 10.98
CA ASP A 274 106.00 9.35 10.04
C ASP A 274 106.93 10.52 9.68
N LYS A 275 106.38 11.73 9.51
CA LYS A 275 107.18 12.96 9.32
C LYS A 275 108.04 13.26 10.54
N GLU A 276 107.47 13.24 11.74
CA GLU A 276 108.19 13.46 12.99
C GLU A 276 109.30 12.41 13.18
N ILE A 277 109.01 11.14 12.87
CA ILE A 277 110.01 10.07 12.88
C ILE A 277 111.10 10.32 11.83
N SER A 278 110.76 10.79 10.62
CA SER A 278 111.75 11.11 9.59
C SER A 278 112.64 12.27 10.02
N GLU A 279 112.06 13.32 10.57
CA GLU A 279 112.80 14.50 11.05
C GLU A 279 113.72 14.14 12.23
N LEU A 280 113.23 13.36 13.19
CA LEU A 280 114.06 12.83 14.28
C LEU A 280 115.17 11.90 13.77
N ARG A 281 114.90 11.08 12.74
CA ARG A 281 115.91 10.23 12.10
C ARG A 281 116.97 11.07 11.38
N ASP A 282 116.58 12.14 10.70
CA ASP A 282 117.50 13.02 10.00
C ASP A 282 118.33 13.85 11.00
N GLN A 283 117.72 14.36 12.07
CA GLN A 283 118.45 14.97 13.19
C GLN A 283 119.45 14.00 13.83
N LEU A 284 119.06 12.74 14.08
CA LEU A 284 119.98 11.72 14.55
C LEU A 284 121.11 11.47 13.55
N ARG A 285 120.81 11.47 12.25
CA ARG A 285 121.80 11.31 11.17
C ARG A 285 122.78 12.48 11.16
N ASP A 286 122.31 13.70 11.33
CA ASP A 286 123.12 14.92 11.39
C ASP A 286 124.00 14.94 12.65
N VAL A 287 123.46 14.54 13.81
CA VAL A 287 124.23 14.40 15.06
C VAL A 287 125.29 13.31 14.93
N MET A 288 124.94 12.16 14.35
CA MET A 288 125.92 11.10 14.07
C MET A 288 126.99 11.57 13.09
N PHE A 289 126.62 12.29 12.02
CA PHE A 289 127.57 12.87 11.08
C PHE A 289 128.49 13.90 11.75
N TYR A 290 127.95 14.76 12.63
CA TYR A 290 128.75 15.71 13.40
C TYR A 290 129.74 14.99 14.33
N LEU A 291 129.30 13.95 15.04
CA LEU A 291 130.16 13.14 15.90
C LEU A 291 131.24 12.38 15.10
N GLU A 292 130.89 11.80 13.96
CA GLU A 292 131.85 11.15 13.05
C GLU A 292 132.83 12.15 12.43
N ALA A 293 132.38 13.36 12.07
CA ALA A 293 133.22 14.42 11.58
C ALA A 293 134.15 14.94 12.68
N GLN A 294 133.66 15.09 13.92
CA GLN A 294 134.46 15.45 15.09
C GLN A 294 135.49 14.37 15.41
N ASP A 295 135.13 13.09 15.35
CA ASP A 295 136.04 11.97 15.58
C ASP A 295 137.08 11.85 14.46
N LYS A 296 136.70 12.10 13.20
CA LYS A 296 137.64 12.19 12.06
C LYS A 296 138.58 13.39 12.18
N LEU A 297 138.09 14.55 12.62
CA LEU A 297 138.91 15.75 12.90
C LEU A 297 139.84 15.55 14.10
N ALA A 298 139.41 14.81 15.13
CA ALA A 298 140.27 14.45 16.26
C ALA A 298 141.33 13.40 15.88
N ASN A 299 141.04 12.51 14.93
CA ASN A 299 141.97 11.50 14.43
C ASN A 299 142.87 11.99 13.27
N THR A 300 142.59 13.14 12.65
CA THR A 300 143.43 13.77 11.61
C THR A 300 144.29 14.89 12.21
N ALA A 301 145.35 14.50 12.89
CA ALA A 301 146.31 15.41 13.53
C ALA A 301 147.26 16.14 12.55
N ASP A 302 146.82 16.50 11.34
CA ASP A 302 147.70 17.22 10.38
C ASP A 302 146.98 18.08 9.32
N VAL A 303 145.92 18.83 9.69
CA VAL A 303 145.39 19.89 8.81
C VAL A 303 145.08 21.16 9.61
N SER A 304 145.76 22.24 9.23
CA SER A 304 145.67 23.56 9.87
C SER A 304 144.43 24.36 9.42
N GLN A 305 144.01 25.29 10.27
CA GLN A 305 142.75 26.04 10.25
C GLN A 305 142.52 26.98 9.03
N GLU A 306 143.44 26.99 8.05
CA GLU A 306 143.39 27.89 6.88
C GLU A 306 142.77 27.26 5.61
N GLU A 307 142.57 25.94 5.53
CA GLU A 307 141.97 25.28 4.34
C GLU A 307 140.44 25.14 4.39
N ILE A 308 139.79 25.56 5.48
CA ILE A 308 138.34 25.39 5.69
C ILE A 308 137.52 26.55 5.07
N GLN A 309 138.17 27.62 4.59
CA GLN A 309 137.47 28.81 4.09
C GLN A 309 137.01 28.72 2.61
N ASP A 310 137.45 27.70 1.85
CA ASP A 310 137.16 27.58 0.40
C ASP A 310 136.50 26.25 -0.01
N GLY A 311 135.91 25.52 0.94
CA GLY A 311 135.24 24.24 0.69
C GLY A 311 133.85 24.40 0.05
N GLN A 312 133.76 24.27 -1.27
CA GLN A 312 132.49 24.25 -2.00
C GLN A 312 131.81 22.86 -1.90
N VAL A 313 130.67 22.78 -1.22
CA VAL A 313 129.84 21.56 -1.12
C VAL A 313 128.88 21.48 -2.32
N ILE A 314 129.07 20.49 -3.19
CA ILE A 314 128.17 20.19 -4.32
C ILE A 314 127.32 18.98 -3.95
N VAL A 315 126.02 19.18 -3.78
CA VAL A 315 125.04 18.10 -3.55
C VAL A 315 124.32 17.80 -4.87
N GLY A 316 124.52 16.59 -5.40
CA GLY A 316 123.89 16.12 -6.64
C GLY A 316 122.41 15.75 -6.46
N ALA A 317 121.57 16.15 -7.41
CA ALA A 317 120.14 15.85 -7.43
C ALA A 317 119.84 14.41 -7.91
N ALA A 318 118.92 13.71 -7.23
CA ALA A 318 118.40 12.42 -7.65
C ALA A 318 117.04 12.55 -8.36
N ALA A 319 116.86 11.72 -9.39
CA ALA A 319 115.83 11.78 -10.40
C ALA A 319 114.47 11.18 -10.01
N SER A 320 113.46 11.68 -10.72
CA SER A 320 112.03 11.34 -10.79
C SER A 320 111.68 9.88 -11.10
N SER A 321 110.47 9.45 -10.72
CA SER A 321 109.70 8.47 -11.51
C SER A 321 108.17 8.70 -11.47
N PRO A 322 107.43 8.41 -12.57
CA PRO A 322 106.01 8.79 -12.74
C PRO A 322 105.03 7.63 -12.45
N SER A 323 103.82 7.96 -11.98
CA SER A 323 102.71 7.01 -11.85
C SER A 323 101.70 7.11 -13.00
N SER A 324 101.27 5.94 -13.46
CA SER A 324 100.40 5.70 -14.60
C SER A 324 98.94 5.98 -14.30
N SER A 325 98.27 6.65 -15.25
CA SER A 325 96.82 6.82 -15.28
C SER A 325 96.13 5.60 -15.90
N ALA A 326 95.11 5.04 -15.27
CA ALA A 326 94.11 4.20 -15.94
C ALA A 326 92.70 4.47 -15.42
N ARG A 327 91.77 4.56 -16.37
CA ARG A 327 90.50 5.27 -16.31
C ARG A 327 89.36 4.28 -16.57
N ARG A 328 88.37 4.30 -15.67
CA ARG A 328 86.91 4.09 -15.86
C ARG A 328 86.39 2.81 -16.55
N GLY A 329 85.76 1.96 -15.73
CA GLY A 329 84.72 1.00 -16.13
C GLY A 329 83.31 1.61 -16.19
N ARG A 330 82.50 1.05 -17.09
CA ARG A 330 81.25 1.53 -17.70
C ARG A 330 80.01 1.05 -16.94
N LYS A 331 79.07 1.95 -16.65
CA LYS A 331 77.73 1.65 -16.08
C LYS A 331 76.74 1.36 -17.22
N LYS A 332 76.01 0.24 -17.16
CA LYS A 332 74.86 -0.07 -18.05
C LYS A 332 73.64 -0.38 -17.17
N ARG A 333 72.57 0.41 -17.32
CA ARG A 333 71.19 0.14 -16.86
C ARG A 333 70.34 0.00 -18.12
N LYS A 334 69.63 -1.10 -18.27
CA LYS A 334 68.16 -1.17 -18.23
C LYS A 334 67.73 -2.63 -18.28
#